data_AF-A0A2G8HQT2-F1
#
_entry.id   AF-A0A2G8HQT2-F1
#
_cell.length_a   1.000
_cell.length_b   1.000
_cell.length_c   1.000
_cell.angle_alpha   90.00
_cell.angle_beta   90.00
_cell.angle_gamma   90.00
#
_symmetry.space_group_name_H-M   'P 1'
#
loop_
_entity.id
_entity.type
_entity.pdbx_description
1 polymer ?
#
loop_
_entity_poly.entity_id
_entity_poly.type
_entity_poly.pdbx_seq_one_letter_code
_entity_poly.pdbx_strand_id
1 'polypeptide(L)'
;MISQIEKIYPVKQGRIAKDKNENFMLLNAEGKAFSTNAAILLIWELCSGNSSIKDLCKEIKANSKSSSGDLTEKVSQIIEKLSKAKLVELKEMEH
;
A
#
# COMPACT_ATOMS: atom_id res chain seq x y z
N MET A 1 16.44 8.61 9.36
CA MET A 1 16.14 7.59 8.34
C MET A 1 14.69 7.64 7.83
N ILE A 2 13.93 8.73 8.03
CA ILE A 2 12.52 8.86 7.59
C ILE A 2 12.41 9.65 6.26
N SER A 3 13.43 10.46 5.94
CA SER A 3 13.36 11.44 4.85
C SER A 3 13.44 10.87 3.42
N GLN A 4 13.77 9.59 3.25
CA GLN A 4 13.83 8.97 1.90
C GLN A 4 12.54 8.24 1.52
N ILE A 5 11.85 7.62 2.48
CA ILE A 5 10.56 6.94 2.24
C ILE A 5 9.43 7.91 1.86
N GLU A 6 9.55 9.20 2.19
CA GLU A 6 8.56 10.23 1.82
C GLU A 6 8.46 10.46 0.31
N LYS A 7 9.53 10.21 -0.45
CA LYS A 7 9.58 10.38 -1.92
C LYS A 7 9.39 9.08 -2.69
N ILE A 8 8.99 8.01 -1.99
CA ILE A 8 8.65 6.74 -2.64
C ILE A 8 7.22 6.82 -3.14
N TYR A 9 7.05 6.46 -4.41
CA TYR A 9 5.76 6.37 -5.09
C TYR A 9 5.42 4.89 -5.26
N PRO A 10 4.58 4.33 -4.37
CA PRO A 10 4.12 2.96 -4.51
C PRO A 10 3.14 2.85 -5.68
N VAL A 11 3.45 1.97 -6.60
CA VAL A 11 2.64 1.62 -7.76
C VAL A 11 2.02 0.25 -7.51
N LYS A 12 0.69 0.17 -7.47
CA LYS A 12 -0.02 -1.09 -7.32
C LYS A 12 0.26 -2.01 -8.49
N GLN A 13 0.64 -3.23 -8.14
CA GLN A 13 0.94 -4.31 -9.06
C GLN A 13 0.02 -5.50 -8.75
N GLY A 14 -0.25 -6.30 -9.77
CA GLY A 14 -1.17 -7.43 -9.63
C GLY A 14 -2.64 -7.03 -9.78
N ARG A 15 -3.53 -7.87 -9.25
CA ARG A 15 -4.98 -7.77 -9.43
C ARG A 15 -5.74 -8.12 -8.16
N ILE A 16 -6.89 -7.48 -7.95
CA ILE A 16 -7.83 -7.89 -6.92
C ILE A 16 -8.58 -9.13 -7.41
N ALA A 17 -8.65 -10.15 -6.55
CA ALA A 17 -9.52 -11.30 -6.68
C ALA A 17 -10.44 -11.38 -5.46
N LYS A 18 -11.52 -12.15 -5.59
CA LYS A 18 -12.41 -12.48 -4.47
C LYS A 18 -12.33 -13.98 -4.23
N ASP A 19 -12.17 -14.36 -2.97
CA ASP A 19 -12.31 -15.75 -2.55
C ASP A 19 -13.79 -16.17 -2.53
N LYS A 20 -14.04 -17.48 -2.40
CA LYS A 20 -15.38 -18.06 -2.18
C LYS A 20 -16.14 -17.46 -1.01
N ASN A 21 -15.44 -16.88 -0.03
CA ASN A 21 -16.03 -16.22 1.13
C ASN A 21 -16.24 -14.70 0.94
N GLU A 22 -16.26 -14.21 -0.31
CA GLU A 22 -16.34 -12.78 -0.66
C GLU A 22 -15.22 -11.91 -0.06
N ASN A 23 -14.17 -12.55 0.44
CA ASN A 23 -12.99 -11.89 0.97
C ASN A 23 -12.12 -11.40 -0.18
N PHE A 24 -11.63 -10.17 -0.09
CA PHE A 24 -10.72 -9.64 -1.08
C PHE A 24 -9.32 -10.26 -0.93
N MET A 25 -8.74 -10.65 -2.06
CA MET A 25 -7.39 -11.20 -2.17
C MET A 25 -6.63 -10.41 -3.22
N LEU A 26 -5.32 -10.29 -3.03
CA LEU A 26 -4.43 -9.68 -4.02
C LEU A 26 -3.62 -10.76 -4.70
N LEU A 27 -3.73 -10.88 -6.02
CA LEU A 27 -2.89 -11.75 -6.83
C LEU A 27 -1.72 -10.96 -7.41
N ASN A 28 -0.50 -11.42 -7.14
CA ASN A 28 0.70 -10.86 -7.75
C ASN A 28 0.92 -11.42 -9.17
N ALA A 29 1.89 -10.85 -9.89
CA ALA A 29 2.25 -11.29 -11.24
C ALA A 29 2.79 -12.74 -11.30
N GLU A 30 3.24 -13.28 -10.18
CA GLU A 30 3.69 -14.68 -10.06
C GLU A 30 2.54 -15.67 -9.85
N GLY A 31 1.29 -15.19 -9.79
CA GLY A 31 0.11 -16.03 -9.54
C GLY A 31 -0.11 -16.37 -8.06
N LYS A 32 0.61 -15.74 -7.13
CA LYS A 32 0.39 -15.91 -5.69
C LYS A 32 -0.74 -15.01 -5.21
N ALA A 33 -1.75 -15.63 -4.59
CA ALA A 33 -2.82 -14.93 -3.92
C ALA A 33 -2.48 -14.66 -2.44
N PHE A 34 -2.65 -13.42 -2.01
CA PHE A 34 -2.45 -12.98 -0.64
C PHE A 34 -3.79 -12.50 -0.07
N SER A 35 -4.22 -13.11 1.03
CA SER A 35 -5.42 -12.65 1.75
C SER A 35 -5.16 -11.25 2.29
N THR A 36 -6.03 -10.31 1.93
CA THR A 36 -5.93 -8.91 2.34
C THR A 36 -7.18 -8.51 3.12
N ASN A 37 -7.09 -7.44 3.91
CA ASN A 37 -8.25 -6.86 4.58
C ASN A 37 -8.60 -5.50 3.96
N ALA A 38 -9.71 -4.90 4.39
CA ALA A 38 -10.16 -3.60 3.88
C ALA A 38 -9.09 -2.50 3.99
N ALA A 39 -8.29 -2.50 5.07
CA ALA A 39 -7.22 -1.51 5.26
C ALA A 39 -6.08 -1.66 4.24
N ILE A 40 -5.57 -2.88 4.05
CA ILE A 40 -4.50 -3.16 3.10
C ILE A 40 -5.00 -2.93 1.66
N LEU A 41 -6.24 -3.31 1.35
CA LEU A 41 -6.83 -3.08 0.03
C LEU A 41 -7.00 -1.59 -0.25
N LEU A 42 -7.43 -0.80 0.72
CA LEU A 42 -7.53 0.65 0.58
C LEU A 42 -6.15 1.29 0.35
N ILE A 43 -5.12 0.89 1.10
CA ILE A 43 -3.75 1.34 0.88
C ILE A 43 -3.29 0.96 -0.54
N TRP A 44 -3.49 -0.29 -0.95
CA TRP A 44 -3.11 -0.78 -2.27
C TRP A 44 -3.85 -0.06 -3.40
N GLU A 45 -5.14 0.23 -3.23
CA GLU A 45 -5.93 1.01 -4.19
C GLU A 45 -5.40 2.43 -4.37
N LEU A 46 -5.01 3.07 -3.26
CA LEU A 46 -4.41 4.40 -3.23
C LEU A 46 -2.98 4.42 -3.81
N CYS A 47 -2.27 3.30 -3.80
CA CYS A 47 -0.96 3.14 -4.44
C CYS A 47 -1.09 3.17 -5.98
N SER A 48 -1.39 4.31 -6.58
CA SER A 48 -1.48 4.44 -8.04
C SER A 48 -0.17 4.91 -8.69
N GLY A 49 0.90 5.11 -7.92
CA GLY A 49 2.15 5.71 -8.41
C GLY A 49 2.14 7.23 -8.50
N ASN A 50 0.97 7.87 -8.34
CA ASN A 50 0.83 9.33 -8.37
C ASN A 50 0.93 9.97 -6.98
N SER A 51 0.68 9.18 -5.93
CA SER A 51 0.72 9.61 -4.53
C SER A 51 1.92 8.97 -3.84
N SER A 52 2.71 9.77 -3.14
CA SER A 52 3.85 9.29 -2.34
C SER A 52 3.36 8.67 -1.03
N ILE A 53 4.21 7.90 -0.33
CA ILE A 53 3.89 7.34 1.00
C ILE A 53 3.35 8.40 1.97
N LYS A 54 3.92 9.61 1.91
CA LYS A 54 3.50 10.76 2.72
C LYS A 54 2.08 11.21 2.40
N ASP A 55 1.73 11.26 1.12
CA ASP A 55 0.40 11.64 0.64
C ASP A 55 -0.64 10.56 0.98
N LEU A 56 -0.30 9.29 0.76
CA LEU A 56 -1.07 8.14 1.22
C LEU A 56 -1.36 8.21 2.72
N CYS A 57 -0.34 8.45 3.55
CA CYS A 57 -0.51 8.59 4.99
C CYS A 57 -1.44 9.76 5.32
N LYS A 58 -1.31 10.88 4.62
CA LYS A 58 -2.15 12.07 4.81
C LYS A 58 -3.60 11.80 4.42
N GLU A 59 -3.86 11.11 3.32
CA GLU A 59 -5.19 10.70 2.85
C GLU A 59 -5.86 9.70 3.81
N ILE A 60 -5.12 8.68 4.24
CA ILE A 60 -5.62 7.67 5.19
C ILE A 60 -5.90 8.33 6.54
N LYS A 61 -5.06 9.27 6.96
CA LYS A 61 -5.26 10.07 8.17
C LYS A 61 -6.41 11.09 8.03
N ALA A 62 -6.66 11.62 6.84
CA ALA A 62 -7.83 12.47 6.62
C ALA A 62 -9.13 11.65 6.75
N ASN A 63 -9.11 10.39 6.30
CA ASN A 63 -10.24 9.46 6.40
C ASN A 63 -10.38 8.79 7.78
N SER A 64 -9.27 8.57 8.49
CA SER A 64 -9.27 8.00 9.84
C SER A 64 -9.01 9.08 10.87
N LYS A 65 -9.93 9.31 11.82
CA LYS A 65 -9.77 10.22 13.00
C LYS A 65 -8.64 9.83 13.97
N SER A 66 -7.60 9.11 13.52
CA SER A 66 -6.55 8.54 14.34
C SER A 66 -5.32 9.45 14.42
N SER A 67 -4.67 9.44 15.58
CA SER A 67 -3.54 10.31 15.91
C SER A 67 -2.30 9.95 15.07
N SER A 68 -1.56 10.98 14.64
CA SER A 68 -0.63 10.97 13.51
C SER A 68 0.64 10.11 13.64
N GLY A 69 0.97 9.62 14.84
CA GLY A 69 2.27 9.01 15.13
C GLY A 69 2.43 7.62 14.53
N ASP A 70 1.48 6.73 14.81
CA ASP A 70 1.57 5.32 14.44
C ASP A 70 1.19 5.05 12.99
N LEU A 71 0.40 5.93 12.37
CA LEU A 71 -0.22 5.62 11.07
C LEU A 71 0.81 5.56 9.94
N THR A 72 1.80 6.46 9.94
CA THR A 72 2.89 6.45 8.95
C THR A 72 3.70 5.16 9.03
N GLU A 73 4.01 4.69 10.24
CA GLU A 73 4.77 3.46 10.43
C GLU A 73 3.94 2.23 10.00
N LYS A 74 2.65 2.18 10.34
CA LYS A 74 1.73 1.13 9.88
C LYS A 74 1.66 1.08 8.35
N VAL A 75 1.47 2.22 7.70
CA VAL A 75 1.39 2.32 6.23
C VAL A 75 2.72 1.88 5.60
N SER A 76 3.84 2.33 6.14
CA SER A 76 5.17 1.97 5.63
C SER A 76 5.41 0.46 5.76
N GLN A 77 5.08 -0.15 6.90
CA GLN A 77 5.15 -1.60 7.12
C GLN A 77 4.25 -2.39 6.17
N ILE A 78 3.02 -1.90 5.90
CA ILE A 78 2.10 -2.55 4.97
C ILE A 78 2.64 -2.48 3.54
N ILE A 79 3.12 -1.31 3.12
CA ILE A 79 3.66 -1.11 1.78
C ILE A 79 4.94 -1.93 1.57
N GLU A 80 5.80 -2.03 2.59
CA GLU A 80 6.97 -2.92 2.55
C GLU A 80 6.56 -4.39 2.39
N LYS A 81 5.54 -4.85 3.12
CA LYS A 81 4.99 -6.22 2.97
C LYS A 81 4.39 -6.45 1.59
N LEU A 82 3.65 -5.48 1.06
CA LEU A 82 3.10 -5.54 -0.31
C LEU A 82 4.21 -5.57 -1.36
N SER A 83 5.28 -4.80 -1.16
CA SER A 83 6.45 -4.82 -2.03
C SER A 83 7.16 -6.16 -2.00
N LYS A 84 7.39 -6.74 -0.81
CA LYS A 84 7.92 -8.10 -0.65
C LYS A 84 7.05 -9.17 -1.31
N ALA A 85 5.73 -8.96 -1.31
CA ALA A 85 4.77 -9.83 -1.99
C ALA A 85 4.70 -9.63 -3.52
N LYS A 86 5.49 -8.71 -4.10
CA LYS A 86 5.40 -8.27 -5.50
C LYS A 86 4.00 -7.76 -5.90
N LEU A 87 3.29 -7.17 -4.93
CA LEU A 87 1.98 -6.54 -5.11
C LEU A 87 2.07 -5.02 -5.24
N VAL A 88 3.21 -4.43 -4.87
CA VAL A 88 3.48 -3.01 -5.04
C VAL A 88 4.91 -2.85 -5.51
N GLU A 89 5.11 -1.99 -6.48
CA GLU A 89 6.44 -1.55 -6.90
C GLU A 89 6.73 -0.18 -6.29
N LEU A 90 7.86 -0.04 -5.62
CA LEU A 90 8.28 1.22 -5.02
C LEU A 90 9.15 1.94 -6.04
N LYS A 91 8.63 3.03 -6.62
CA LYS A 91 9.42 3.89 -7.50
C LYS A 91 9.95 5.08 -6.72
N GLU A 92 11.26 5.23 -6.72
CA GLU A 92 11.93 6.46 -6.32
C GLU A 92 12.01 7.35 -7.56
N MET A 93 11.37 8.52 -7.53
CA MET A 93 11.65 9.51 -8.56
C MET A 93 13.02 10.12 -8.26
N GLU A 94 14.05 9.58 -8.90
CA GLU A 94 15.33 10.26 -9.07
C GLU A 94 15.07 11.49 -9.95
N HIS A 95 15.22 12.67 -9.37
CA HIS A 95 15.05 13.96 -10.05
C HIS A 95 16.35 14.34 -10.75
#